data_AF-Q0A4P3-F1
#
_entry.id   AF-Q0A4P3-F1
#
_cell.length_a   1.000
_cell.length_b   1.000
_cell.length_c   1.000
_cell.angle_alpha   90.00
_cell.angle_beta   90.00
_cell.angle_gamma   90.00
#
_symmetry.space_group_name_H-M   'P 1'
#
loop_
_entity.id
_entity.type
_entity.pdbx_description
1 polymer ?
#
loop_
_entity_poly.entity_id
_entity_poly.type
_entity_poly.pdbx_seq_one_letter_code
_entity_poly.pdbx_strand_id
1 'polypeptide(L)'
;MTSLGTHLRKAIPALGMGCILAFAASTASAEDGFYSQYADRFEPLPALPPIPADNSLTKEKIELGKMLFFEPRISSSGVISCATCHNPALGWADRIPRAVGHEGQVGERNTPTVLNSGFFEAQFWDGREPDLEGQALGPIEADIEMAMDLDAALERLKEFDEYQAKFAAAYPGDDQPIKADNVAKALASFQRTLNTPNSPFDRYLRGDLDALTDQQKRGMAAFVDNGCIACHRGPALTDSNFHRIQVPGSTDEGRYLVTGEEADRFAFKTPTLRNVAVTYPYFNNGGVETLEEATQVMGREMLNREFDDETVAELVAFMESLTGEMPDFQVPALP
;
A
#
# COMPACT_ATOMS: atom_id res chain seq x y z
N MET A 1 15.77 93.72 0.93
CA MET A 1 14.65 94.60 0.56
C MET A 1 13.42 93.71 0.47
N THR A 2 12.60 93.70 1.53
CA THR A 2 11.17 94.15 1.52
C THR A 2 10.30 93.31 0.58
N SER A 3 9.27 92.57 1.00
CA SER A 3 8.09 92.98 1.78
C SER A 3 7.28 91.72 2.13
N LEU A 4 6.93 91.47 3.40
CA LEU A 4 5.58 91.63 3.98
C LEU A 4 4.38 91.44 3.04
N GLY A 5 3.45 90.58 3.47
CA GLY A 5 2.11 90.42 2.89
C GLY A 5 1.28 89.29 3.54
N THR A 6 0.87 89.49 4.79
CA THR A 6 -0.21 88.76 5.48
C THR A 6 -1.57 89.05 4.82
N HIS A 7 -2.48 88.05 4.71
CA HIS A 7 -3.96 88.17 4.90
C HIS A 7 -4.60 86.77 4.76
N LEU A 8 -5.10 86.19 5.86
CA LEU A 8 -6.52 86.13 6.27
C LEU A 8 -7.40 85.06 5.59
N ARG A 9 -7.52 83.92 6.30
CA ARG A 9 -8.71 83.08 6.58
C ARG A 9 -9.83 82.95 5.52
N LYS A 10 -10.09 81.72 5.11
CA LYS A 10 -11.46 81.15 5.03
C LYS A 10 -11.47 79.70 5.53
N ALA A 11 -12.38 79.43 6.44
CA ALA A 11 -12.67 78.12 7.01
C ALA A 11 -13.36 77.21 5.98
N ILE A 12 -13.02 75.93 5.99
CA ILE A 12 -13.72 74.86 5.27
C ILE A 12 -14.10 73.81 6.32
N PRO A 13 -15.35 73.31 6.34
CA PRO A 13 -15.86 72.48 7.42
C PRO A 13 -15.24 71.07 7.36
N ALA A 14 -14.97 70.50 8.53
CA ALA A 14 -14.55 69.12 8.69
C ALA A 14 -15.68 68.18 8.26
N LEU A 15 -15.50 67.50 7.13
CA LEU A 15 -16.29 66.33 6.75
C LEU A 15 -15.71 65.13 7.51
N GLY A 16 -16.42 64.65 8.53
CA GLY A 16 -16.09 63.42 9.22
C GLY A 16 -16.26 62.23 8.28
N MET A 17 -15.15 61.67 7.81
CA MET A 17 -15.13 60.39 7.10
C MET A 17 -15.32 59.28 8.14
N GLY A 18 -16.57 58.85 8.33
CA GLY A 18 -16.87 57.65 9.09
C GLY A 18 -16.33 56.44 8.34
N CYS A 19 -15.19 55.90 8.79
CA CYS A 19 -14.74 54.57 8.39
C CYS A 19 -15.72 53.54 8.95
N ILE A 20 -16.67 53.12 8.13
CA ILE A 20 -17.41 51.88 8.36
C ILE A 20 -16.41 50.75 8.08
N LEU A 21 -15.79 50.25 9.15
CA LEU A 21 -15.11 48.96 9.15
C LEU A 21 -16.19 47.90 8.92
N ALA A 22 -16.36 47.51 7.66
CA ALA A 22 -17.06 46.28 7.33
C ALA A 22 -16.24 45.13 7.91
N PHE A 23 -16.67 44.63 9.07
CA PHE A 23 -16.29 43.28 9.49
C PHE A 23 -16.82 42.33 8.42
N ALA A 24 -15.94 41.94 7.50
CA ALA A 24 -16.14 40.70 6.79
C ALA A 24 -16.13 39.61 7.86
N ALA A 25 -17.32 39.16 8.26
CA ALA A 25 -17.45 37.92 8.97
C ALA A 25 -16.80 36.87 8.08
N SER A 26 -15.61 36.41 8.47
CA SER A 26 -15.09 35.14 8.03
C SER A 26 -16.20 34.14 8.29
N THR A 27 -16.83 33.66 7.24
CA THR A 27 -17.66 32.47 7.31
C THR A 27 -16.79 31.43 7.98
N ALA A 28 -17.14 31.07 9.22
CA ALA A 28 -16.66 29.85 9.82
C ALA A 28 -16.77 28.78 8.74
N SER A 29 -15.66 28.11 8.43
CA SER A 29 -15.71 26.90 7.62
C SER A 29 -16.85 26.08 8.20
N ALA A 30 -17.89 25.81 7.40
CA ALA A 30 -18.89 24.84 7.81
C ALA A 30 -18.09 23.60 8.22
N GLU A 31 -18.21 23.18 9.48
CA GLU A 31 -17.54 21.98 9.95
C GLU A 31 -17.94 20.87 8.98
N ASP A 32 -16.95 20.25 8.31
CA ASP A 32 -17.22 19.12 7.45
C ASP A 32 -17.78 18.00 8.36
N GLY A 33 -19.09 17.79 8.27
CA GLY A 33 -19.81 16.83 9.13
C GLY A 33 -19.30 15.41 8.95
N PHE A 34 -18.80 15.06 7.75
CA PHE A 34 -18.18 13.75 7.53
C PHE A 34 -16.86 13.64 8.28
N TYR A 35 -16.05 14.70 8.26
CA TYR A 35 -14.77 14.71 8.97
C TYR A 35 -14.98 14.53 10.47
N SER A 36 -15.83 15.34 11.09
CA SER A 36 -16.07 15.31 12.53
C SER A 36 -16.72 14.00 13.01
N GLN A 37 -17.50 13.34 12.16
CA GLN A 37 -18.22 12.11 12.52
C GLN A 37 -17.43 10.82 12.25
N TYR A 38 -16.57 10.79 11.22
CA TYR A 38 -15.97 9.54 10.73
C TYR A 38 -14.43 9.53 10.71
N ALA A 39 -13.75 10.68 10.70
CA ALA A 39 -12.29 10.69 10.56
C ALA A 39 -11.57 9.99 11.73
N ASP A 40 -12.14 10.04 12.93
CA ASP A 40 -11.60 9.40 14.15
C ASP A 40 -11.66 7.85 14.11
N ARG A 41 -12.35 7.28 13.12
CA ARG A 41 -12.41 5.83 12.88
C ARG A 41 -11.21 5.32 12.10
N PHE A 42 -10.42 6.22 11.51
CA PHE A 42 -9.32 5.88 10.62
C PHE A 42 -8.01 6.49 11.09
N GLU A 43 -6.92 5.98 10.51
CA GLU A 43 -5.57 6.47 10.75
C GLU A 43 -4.87 6.71 9.41
N PRO A 44 -4.20 7.86 9.20
CA PRO A 44 -3.41 8.08 7.99
C PRO A 44 -2.22 7.11 7.96
N LEU A 45 -1.76 6.74 6.75
CA LEU A 45 -0.59 5.88 6.62
C LEU A 45 0.66 6.58 7.21
N PRO A 46 1.40 5.94 8.16
CA PRO A 46 2.66 6.46 8.64
C PRO A 46 3.70 6.52 7.53
N ALA A 47 4.69 7.39 7.67
CA ALA A 47 5.77 7.51 6.68
C ALA A 47 6.62 6.23 6.57
N LEU A 48 6.78 5.49 7.68
CA LEU A 48 7.56 4.26 7.75
C LEU A 48 6.77 3.16 8.48
N PRO A 49 6.89 1.90 8.03
CA PRO A 49 6.39 0.75 8.78
C PRO A 49 7.24 0.49 10.04
N PRO A 50 6.78 -0.40 10.93
CA PRO A 50 7.61 -0.96 11.98
C PRO A 50 8.92 -1.53 11.42
N ILE A 51 10.04 -1.18 12.05
CA ILE A 51 11.37 -1.66 11.68
C ILE A 51 11.83 -2.68 12.73
N PRO A 52 12.07 -3.95 12.36
CA PRO A 52 12.58 -4.95 13.30
C PRO A 52 13.95 -4.56 13.86
N ALA A 53 14.17 -4.87 15.14
CA ALA A 53 15.42 -4.54 15.82
C ALA A 53 16.64 -5.25 15.22
N ASP A 54 16.44 -6.45 14.67
CA ASP A 54 17.45 -7.28 14.03
C ASP A 54 17.60 -7.03 12.52
N ASN A 55 16.76 -6.17 11.93
CA ASN A 55 16.86 -5.76 10.54
C ASN A 55 16.69 -4.24 10.34
N SER A 56 17.72 -3.49 10.75
CA SER A 56 17.79 -2.05 10.50
C SER A 56 17.74 -1.69 9.02
N LEU A 57 17.00 -0.62 8.68
CA LEU A 57 16.90 -0.06 7.34
C LEU A 57 18.11 0.84 7.02
N THR A 58 19.23 0.23 6.61
CA THR A 58 20.40 0.96 6.10
C THR A 58 20.29 1.17 4.59
N LYS A 59 20.97 2.20 4.06
CA LYS A 59 21.00 2.47 2.62
C LYS A 59 21.58 1.29 1.85
N GLU A 60 22.60 0.65 2.42
CA GLU A 60 23.31 -0.49 1.81
C GLU A 60 22.40 -1.70 1.70
N LYS A 61 21.60 -2.01 2.73
CA LYS A 61 20.61 -3.10 2.69
C LYS A 61 19.46 -2.82 1.73
N ILE A 62 18.96 -1.58 1.70
CA ILE A 62 17.89 -1.18 0.78
C ILE A 62 18.38 -1.31 -0.66
N GLU A 63 19.59 -0.84 -0.98
CA GLU A 63 20.14 -0.93 -2.33
C GLU A 63 20.37 -2.39 -2.75
N LEU A 64 20.94 -3.21 -1.85
CA LEU A 64 21.12 -4.63 -2.10
C LEU A 64 19.77 -5.34 -2.30
N GLY A 65 18.78 -5.08 -1.44
CA GLY A 65 17.44 -5.62 -1.57
C GLY A 65 16.77 -5.24 -2.88
N LYS A 66 16.93 -3.99 -3.31
CA LYS A 66 16.46 -3.51 -4.61
C LYS A 66 17.13 -4.28 -5.74
N MET A 67 18.45 -4.50 -5.70
CA MET A 67 19.13 -5.32 -6.72
C MET A 67 18.56 -6.74 -6.77
N LEU A 68 18.44 -7.40 -5.62
CA LEU A 68 17.92 -8.77 -5.50
C LEU A 68 16.47 -8.90 -5.97
N PHE A 69 15.62 -7.91 -5.68
CA PHE A 69 14.21 -7.91 -6.10
C PHE A 69 14.04 -7.94 -7.63
N PHE A 70 15.00 -7.37 -8.35
CA PHE A 70 15.02 -7.34 -9.81
C PHE A 70 15.96 -8.38 -10.42
N GLU A 71 16.64 -9.20 -9.62
CA GLU A 71 17.63 -10.16 -10.08
C GLU A 71 16.96 -11.42 -10.66
N PRO A 72 16.93 -11.62 -11.99
CA PRO A 72 16.29 -12.80 -12.54
C PRO A 72 17.15 -14.05 -12.42
N ARG A 73 18.46 -13.91 -12.19
CA ARG A 73 19.39 -15.05 -12.10
C ARG A 73 19.24 -15.82 -10.80
N ILE A 74 18.49 -15.35 -9.82
CA ILE A 74 18.11 -16.18 -8.67
C ILE A 74 16.92 -17.11 -8.97
N SER A 75 16.39 -17.14 -10.20
CA SER A 75 15.50 -18.21 -10.68
C SER A 75 16.26 -19.29 -11.44
N SER A 76 15.66 -20.49 -11.54
CA SER A 76 16.23 -21.61 -12.29
C SER A 76 16.38 -21.28 -13.78
N SER A 77 15.39 -20.60 -14.35
CA SER A 77 15.39 -20.14 -15.74
C SER A 77 16.30 -18.93 -16.01
N GLY A 78 16.68 -18.17 -14.97
CA GLY A 78 17.44 -16.94 -15.12
C GLY A 78 16.65 -15.75 -15.72
N VAL A 79 15.32 -15.84 -15.77
CA VAL A 79 14.45 -14.82 -16.40
C VAL A 79 13.31 -14.32 -15.51
N ILE A 80 13.13 -14.87 -14.31
CA ILE A 80 12.06 -14.51 -13.39
C ILE A 80 12.67 -13.86 -12.14
N SER A 81 12.17 -12.69 -11.77
CA SER A 81 12.53 -11.97 -10.53
C SER A 81 11.27 -11.64 -9.75
N CYS A 82 11.40 -11.12 -8.53
CA CYS A 82 10.26 -10.62 -7.78
C CYS A 82 9.49 -9.55 -8.58
N ALA A 83 10.20 -8.69 -9.31
CA ALA A 83 9.62 -7.65 -10.16
C ALA A 83 8.84 -8.18 -11.37
N THR A 84 9.00 -9.45 -11.75
CA THR A 84 8.21 -10.09 -12.81
C THR A 84 6.73 -10.16 -12.42
N CYS A 85 6.46 -10.58 -11.17
CA CYS A 85 5.10 -10.68 -10.64
C CYS A 85 4.66 -9.42 -9.89
N HIS A 86 5.60 -8.73 -9.23
CA HIS A 86 5.32 -7.49 -8.48
C HIS A 86 5.79 -6.27 -9.27
N ASN A 87 5.16 -6.02 -10.42
CA ASN A 87 5.64 -5.07 -11.40
C ASN A 87 5.39 -3.60 -10.96
N PRO A 88 6.45 -2.78 -10.82
CA PRO A 88 6.30 -1.40 -10.35
C PRO A 88 5.38 -0.52 -11.21
N ALA A 89 5.30 -0.79 -12.51
CA ALA A 89 4.45 -0.03 -13.43
C ALA A 89 2.95 -0.38 -13.30
N LEU A 90 2.63 -1.47 -12.60
CA LEU A 90 1.27 -2.03 -12.52
C LEU A 90 0.75 -2.07 -11.07
N GLY A 91 1.16 -1.11 -10.24
CA GLY A 91 0.77 -1.07 -8.82
C GLY A 91 1.51 -2.11 -7.97
N TRP A 92 2.69 -2.55 -8.43
CA TRP A 92 3.52 -3.59 -7.80
C TRP A 92 2.82 -4.94 -7.66
N ALA A 93 1.95 -5.23 -8.62
CA ALA A 93 1.33 -6.52 -8.91
C ALA A 93 1.49 -6.82 -10.41
N ASP A 94 1.01 -7.97 -10.88
CA ASP A 94 1.12 -8.37 -12.30
C ASP A 94 -0.15 -8.04 -13.11
N ARG A 95 -1.24 -7.72 -12.42
CA ARG A 95 -2.57 -7.42 -12.97
C ARG A 95 -3.11 -8.49 -13.92
N ILE A 96 -2.83 -9.74 -13.61
CA ILE A 96 -3.44 -10.91 -14.23
C ILE A 96 -4.17 -11.75 -13.16
N PRO A 97 -5.13 -12.60 -13.53
CA PRO A 97 -5.87 -13.38 -12.55
C PRO A 97 -4.97 -14.22 -11.64
N ARG A 98 -3.99 -14.93 -12.23
CA ARG A 98 -3.05 -15.78 -11.51
C ARG A 98 -1.68 -15.70 -12.15
N ALA A 99 -0.64 -15.70 -11.31
CA ALA A 99 0.74 -15.56 -11.75
C ALA A 99 1.16 -16.67 -12.73
N VAL A 100 2.03 -16.32 -13.68
CA VAL A 100 2.67 -17.28 -14.59
C VAL A 100 4.16 -17.33 -14.24
N GLY A 101 4.63 -18.46 -13.74
CA GLY A 101 6.02 -18.63 -13.32
C GLY A 101 6.81 -19.60 -14.20
N HIS A 102 7.69 -20.40 -13.59
CA HIS A 102 8.65 -21.25 -14.27
C HIS A 102 7.97 -22.19 -15.28
N GLU A 103 8.54 -22.29 -16.48
CA GLU A 103 8.00 -23.08 -17.61
C GLU A 103 6.56 -22.73 -18.04
N GLY A 104 6.07 -21.53 -17.69
CA GLY A 104 4.72 -21.09 -18.04
C GLY A 104 3.63 -21.71 -17.16
N GLN A 105 4.00 -22.29 -16.02
CA GLN A 105 3.05 -22.80 -15.04
C GLN A 105 2.20 -21.66 -14.47
N VAL A 106 0.89 -21.91 -14.34
CA VAL A 106 -0.05 -20.95 -13.79
C VAL A 106 -0.29 -21.30 -12.32
N GLY A 107 -0.03 -20.35 -11.42
CA GLY A 107 -0.29 -20.53 -10.00
C GLY A 107 -1.77 -20.58 -9.66
N GLU A 108 -2.08 -20.82 -8.39
CA GLU A 108 -3.48 -20.87 -7.91
C GLU A 108 -4.01 -19.51 -7.47
N ARG A 109 -3.12 -18.57 -7.15
CA ARG A 109 -3.46 -17.29 -6.53
C ARG A 109 -3.09 -16.08 -7.38
N ASN A 110 -3.85 -15.02 -7.22
CA ASN A 110 -3.53 -13.67 -7.68
C ASN A 110 -2.34 -13.12 -6.89
N THR A 111 -1.46 -12.40 -7.58
CA THR A 111 -0.28 -11.78 -6.99
C THR A 111 -0.71 -10.52 -6.20
N PRO A 112 -0.63 -10.50 -4.86
CA PRO A 112 -0.93 -9.29 -4.11
C PRO A 112 0.13 -8.20 -4.38
N THR A 113 -0.24 -6.94 -4.20
CA THR A 113 0.75 -5.85 -4.25
C THR A 113 1.76 -5.96 -3.10
N VAL A 114 3.02 -5.61 -3.35
CA VAL A 114 4.03 -5.43 -2.28
C VAL A 114 3.96 -4.03 -1.62
N LEU A 115 3.15 -3.11 -2.16
CA LEU A 115 2.99 -1.78 -1.59
C LEU A 115 2.47 -1.87 -0.15
N ASN A 116 3.10 -1.10 0.74
CA ASN A 116 2.77 -1.02 2.18
C ASN A 116 2.88 -2.36 2.93
N SER A 117 3.51 -3.39 2.35
CA SER A 117 3.59 -4.73 2.94
C SER A 117 4.36 -4.80 4.26
N GLY A 118 5.21 -3.81 4.53
CA GLY A 118 5.88 -3.64 5.82
C GLY A 118 4.95 -3.35 7.00
N PHE A 119 3.69 -2.97 6.75
CA PHE A 119 2.69 -2.73 7.80
C PHE A 119 1.85 -3.97 8.14
N PHE A 120 2.01 -5.08 7.43
CA PHE A 120 1.19 -6.27 7.64
C PHE A 120 1.76 -7.14 8.78
N GLU A 121 0.87 -7.75 9.56
CA GLU A 121 1.23 -8.71 10.62
C GLU A 121 1.25 -10.17 10.13
N ALA A 122 0.85 -10.38 8.87
CA ALA A 122 0.96 -11.65 8.16
C ALA A 122 1.12 -11.41 6.65
N GLN A 123 1.93 -12.24 6.01
CA GLN A 123 2.20 -12.20 4.57
C GLN A 123 1.49 -13.35 3.84
N PHE A 124 1.35 -13.21 2.51
CA PHE A 124 0.54 -14.08 1.65
C PHE A 124 -0.97 -14.06 1.97
N TRP A 125 -1.76 -14.65 1.08
CA TRP A 125 -3.22 -14.79 1.22
C TRP A 125 -3.64 -15.72 2.36
N ASP A 126 -2.83 -16.72 2.68
CA ASP A 126 -3.08 -17.69 3.76
C ASP A 126 -2.39 -17.34 5.08
N GLY A 127 -1.55 -16.30 5.08
CA GLY A 127 -0.84 -15.86 6.29
C GLY A 127 0.19 -16.85 6.79
N ARG A 128 0.81 -17.65 5.91
CA ARG A 128 1.77 -18.67 6.31
C ARG A 128 3.09 -18.11 6.83
N GLU A 129 3.44 -16.90 6.43
CA GLU A 129 4.62 -16.19 6.94
C GLU A 129 4.20 -14.99 7.79
N PRO A 130 4.84 -14.78 8.96
CA PRO A 130 4.48 -13.71 9.88
C PRO A 130 5.02 -12.34 9.43
N ASP A 131 6.08 -12.31 8.64
CA ASP A 131 6.81 -11.09 8.28
C ASP A 131 7.44 -11.17 6.89
N LEU A 132 8.03 -10.05 6.47
CA LEU A 132 8.66 -9.92 5.15
C LEU A 132 9.91 -10.80 5.01
N GLU A 133 10.68 -10.99 6.08
CA GLU A 133 11.87 -11.84 6.09
C GLU A 133 11.51 -13.30 5.80
N GLY A 134 10.48 -13.84 6.46
CA GLY A 134 9.99 -15.20 6.21
C GLY A 134 9.40 -15.37 4.80
N GLN A 135 8.69 -14.36 4.31
CA GLN A 135 8.09 -14.34 2.97
C GLN A 135 9.12 -14.37 1.82
N ALA A 136 10.25 -13.68 1.99
CA ALA A 136 11.13 -13.31 0.89
C ALA A 136 11.81 -14.50 0.17
N LEU A 137 12.02 -15.63 0.85
CA LEU A 137 12.75 -16.79 0.30
C LEU A 137 11.85 -17.80 -0.40
N GLY A 138 10.61 -17.99 0.08
CA GLY A 138 9.68 -18.98 -0.47
C GLY A 138 9.46 -18.91 -1.99
N PRO A 139 9.29 -17.71 -2.60
CA PRO A 139 9.15 -17.57 -4.05
C PRO A 139 10.34 -18.11 -4.86
N ILE A 140 11.56 -18.02 -4.31
CA ILE A 140 12.79 -18.50 -4.96
C ILE A 140 12.69 -20.02 -5.14
N GLU A 141 12.27 -20.73 -4.11
CA GLU A 141 12.21 -22.20 -4.07
C GLU A 141 10.94 -22.78 -4.68
N ALA A 142 9.84 -22.01 -4.75
CA ALA A 142 8.56 -22.51 -5.25
C ALA A 142 8.63 -22.95 -6.73
N ASP A 143 8.35 -24.24 -6.99
CA ASP A 143 8.41 -24.89 -8.31
C ASP A 143 7.59 -24.20 -9.41
N ILE A 144 6.45 -23.62 -9.03
CA ILE A 144 5.56 -22.90 -9.96
C ILE A 144 5.98 -21.44 -10.17
N GLU A 145 6.86 -20.89 -9.34
CA GLU A 145 7.30 -19.50 -9.38
C GLU A 145 8.72 -19.40 -9.97
N MET A 146 9.77 -19.40 -9.15
CA MET A 146 11.16 -19.25 -9.60
C MET A 146 11.93 -20.57 -9.71
N ALA A 147 11.42 -21.63 -9.06
CA ALA A 147 11.89 -23.02 -9.14
C ALA A 147 13.39 -23.22 -8.92
N MET A 148 14.01 -22.43 -8.05
CA MET A 148 15.46 -22.43 -7.80
C MET A 148 15.77 -22.99 -6.42
N ASP A 149 16.69 -23.96 -6.36
CA ASP A 149 17.30 -24.37 -5.09
C ASP A 149 18.04 -23.18 -4.46
N LEU A 150 17.76 -22.91 -3.17
CA LEU A 150 18.25 -21.71 -2.51
C LEU A 150 19.78 -21.68 -2.41
N ASP A 151 20.42 -22.82 -2.12
CA ASP A 151 21.88 -22.90 -2.06
C ASP A 151 22.50 -22.62 -3.43
N ALA A 152 21.92 -23.15 -4.50
CA ALA A 152 22.35 -22.85 -5.86
C ALA A 152 22.16 -21.36 -6.22
N ALA A 153 21.11 -20.71 -5.73
CA ALA A 153 20.90 -19.27 -5.94
C ALA A 153 21.99 -18.44 -5.25
N LEU A 154 22.34 -18.81 -4.01
CA LEU A 154 23.41 -18.19 -3.24
C LEU A 154 24.78 -18.38 -3.88
N GLU A 155 25.09 -19.58 -4.38
CA GLU A 155 26.33 -19.83 -5.13
C GLU A 155 26.41 -18.96 -6.38
N ARG A 156 25.30 -18.82 -7.12
CA ARG A 156 25.28 -17.94 -8.30
C ARG A 156 25.53 -16.47 -7.93
N LEU A 157 24.98 -15.97 -6.83
CA LEU A 157 25.27 -14.61 -6.35
C LEU A 157 26.76 -14.42 -6.00
N LYS A 158 27.43 -15.45 -5.47
CA LYS A 158 28.87 -15.42 -5.15
C LYS A 158 29.74 -15.26 -6.39
N GLU A 159 29.28 -15.65 -7.58
CA GLU A 159 30.05 -15.53 -8.82
C GLU A 159 30.26 -14.07 -9.27
N PHE A 160 29.51 -13.10 -8.73
CA PHE A 160 29.60 -11.69 -9.12
C PHE A 160 30.32 -10.85 -8.07
N ASP A 161 31.45 -10.25 -8.45
CA ASP A 161 32.25 -9.35 -7.59
C ASP A 161 31.42 -8.19 -7.01
N GLU A 162 30.44 -7.68 -7.78
CA GLU A 162 29.58 -6.61 -7.30
C GLU A 162 28.65 -7.09 -6.18
N TYR A 163 28.04 -8.28 -6.28
CA TYR A 163 27.24 -8.81 -5.17
C TYR A 163 28.10 -9.06 -3.94
N GLN A 164 29.30 -9.64 -4.09
CA GLN A 164 30.24 -9.79 -2.97
C GLN A 164 30.48 -8.45 -2.25
N ALA A 165 30.75 -7.38 -3.00
CA ALA A 165 30.96 -6.05 -2.45
C ALA A 165 29.70 -5.46 -1.78
N LYS A 166 28.52 -5.60 -2.39
CA LYS A 166 27.25 -5.08 -1.86
C LYS A 166 26.84 -5.81 -0.57
N PHE A 167 27.00 -7.12 -0.52
CA PHE A 167 26.73 -7.91 0.68
C PHE A 167 27.70 -7.55 1.82
N ALA A 168 29.00 -7.41 1.54
CA ALA A 168 29.98 -6.97 2.54
C ALA A 168 29.67 -5.57 3.10
N ALA A 169 29.19 -4.65 2.26
CA ALA A 169 28.78 -3.31 2.68
C ALA A 169 27.48 -3.32 3.51
N ALA A 170 26.50 -4.16 3.14
CA ALA A 170 25.22 -4.26 3.83
C ALA A 170 25.33 -4.98 5.19
N TYR A 171 26.30 -5.90 5.34
CA TYR A 171 26.48 -6.74 6.52
C TYR A 171 27.94 -6.70 7.02
N PRO A 172 28.42 -5.53 7.51
CA PRO A 172 29.80 -5.39 7.96
C PRO A 172 30.07 -6.29 9.18
N GLY A 173 31.18 -7.02 9.15
CA GLY A 173 31.60 -7.93 10.23
C GLY A 173 31.03 -9.35 10.12
N ASP A 174 30.28 -9.65 9.06
CA ASP A 174 29.90 -11.01 8.69
C ASP A 174 30.93 -11.57 7.70
N ASP A 175 31.64 -12.65 8.09
CA ASP A 175 32.69 -13.25 7.25
C ASP A 175 32.12 -13.99 6.02
N GLN A 176 30.82 -14.32 6.03
CA GLN A 176 30.14 -14.98 4.92
C GLN A 176 28.78 -14.31 4.65
N PRO A 177 28.77 -13.08 4.12
CA PRO A 177 27.56 -12.27 4.09
C PRO A 177 26.54 -12.72 3.04
N ILE A 178 26.94 -13.51 2.03
CA ILE A 178 26.02 -14.10 1.04
C ILE A 178 25.44 -15.40 1.62
N LYS A 179 24.33 -15.26 2.35
CA LYS A 179 23.57 -16.35 2.98
C LYS A 179 22.07 -16.04 2.97
N ALA A 180 21.24 -17.07 3.10
CA ALA A 180 19.77 -16.99 3.05
C ALA A 180 19.19 -15.87 3.92
N ASP A 181 19.59 -15.80 5.20
CA ASP A 181 19.13 -14.78 6.16
C ASP A 181 19.42 -13.34 5.68
N ASN A 182 20.60 -13.11 5.09
CA ASN A 182 20.97 -11.78 4.60
C ASN A 182 20.26 -11.43 3.27
N VAL A 183 19.91 -12.42 2.44
CA VAL A 183 19.05 -12.21 1.26
C VAL A 183 17.66 -11.80 1.70
N ALA A 184 17.05 -12.56 2.62
CA ALA A 184 15.74 -12.27 3.20
C ALA A 184 15.68 -10.86 3.80
N LYS A 185 16.65 -10.52 4.65
CA LYS A 185 16.73 -9.21 5.31
C LYS A 185 16.95 -8.06 4.33
N ALA A 186 17.71 -8.27 3.26
CA ALA A 186 17.91 -7.24 2.24
C ALA A 186 16.62 -7.00 1.45
N LEU A 187 15.98 -8.07 0.94
CA LEU A 187 14.70 -7.99 0.25
C LEU A 187 13.63 -7.31 1.11
N ALA A 188 13.48 -7.75 2.36
CA ALA A 188 12.55 -7.16 3.32
C ALA A 188 12.86 -5.67 3.60
N SER A 189 14.14 -5.29 3.66
CA SER A 189 14.54 -3.88 3.80
C SER A 189 14.07 -3.04 2.63
N PHE A 190 14.22 -3.54 1.40
CA PHE A 190 13.72 -2.86 0.22
C PHE A 190 12.19 -2.78 0.19
N GLN A 191 11.49 -3.90 0.45
CA GLN A 191 10.03 -3.96 0.46
C GLN A 191 9.41 -2.96 1.47
N ARG A 192 10.04 -2.75 2.64
CA ARG A 192 9.62 -1.73 3.62
C ARG A 192 9.71 -0.28 3.11
N THR A 193 10.44 -0.03 2.03
CA THR A 193 10.50 1.32 1.41
C THR A 193 9.36 1.57 0.42
N LEU A 194 8.62 0.52 0.03
CA LEU A 194 7.55 0.58 -0.96
C LEU A 194 6.24 1.08 -0.35
N ASN A 195 6.28 2.24 0.31
CA ASN A 195 5.13 2.88 0.92
C ASN A 195 4.47 3.88 -0.03
N THR A 196 3.16 4.05 0.10
CA THR A 196 2.39 5.00 -0.70
C THR A 196 1.69 6.04 0.19
N PRO A 197 2.42 7.03 0.72
CA PRO A 197 1.83 8.08 1.53
C PRO A 197 0.97 9.02 0.68
N ASN A 198 0.31 9.98 1.33
CA ASN A 198 -0.30 11.15 0.68
C ASN A 198 -1.42 10.82 -0.31
N SER A 199 -2.11 9.69 -0.12
CA SER A 199 -3.39 9.48 -0.81
C SER A 199 -4.35 10.64 -0.51
N PRO A 200 -5.32 10.94 -1.40
CA PRO A 200 -6.38 11.90 -1.11
C PRO A 200 -7.01 11.67 0.27
N PHE A 201 -7.23 10.40 0.64
CA PHE A 201 -7.72 10.04 1.96
C PHE A 201 -6.75 10.39 3.10
N ASP A 202 -5.45 10.11 2.97
CA ASP A 202 -4.47 10.46 4.00
C ASP A 202 -4.37 11.98 4.20
N ARG A 203 -4.46 12.77 3.12
CA ARG A 203 -4.46 14.23 3.21
C ARG A 203 -5.72 14.73 3.92
N TYR A 204 -6.87 14.15 3.59
CA TYR A 204 -8.13 14.43 4.28
C TYR A 204 -8.03 14.16 5.77
N LEU A 205 -7.54 12.99 6.19
CA LEU A 205 -7.31 12.65 7.61
C LEU A 205 -6.32 13.58 8.32
N ARG A 206 -5.45 14.28 7.57
CA ARG A 206 -4.51 15.29 8.09
C ARG A 206 -5.08 16.71 8.08
N GLY A 207 -6.36 16.89 7.73
CA GLY A 207 -7.08 18.16 7.80
C GLY A 207 -7.26 18.90 6.48
N ASP A 208 -6.82 18.32 5.34
CA ASP A 208 -7.12 18.86 4.01
C ASP A 208 -8.55 18.43 3.59
N LEU A 209 -9.56 19.15 4.08
CA LEU A 209 -10.98 18.80 3.90
C LEU A 209 -11.44 18.80 2.43
N ASP A 210 -10.68 19.44 1.55
CA ASP A 210 -10.92 19.50 0.10
C ASP A 210 -10.24 18.35 -0.66
N ALA A 211 -9.45 17.50 0.03
CA ALA A 211 -8.76 16.37 -0.60
C ALA A 211 -9.72 15.25 -1.06
N LEU A 212 -10.92 15.16 -0.47
CA LEU A 212 -11.98 14.25 -0.88
C LEU A 212 -13.13 15.00 -1.55
N THR A 213 -13.69 14.42 -2.60
CA THR A 213 -14.97 14.87 -3.15
C THR A 213 -16.13 14.50 -2.21
N ASP A 214 -17.28 15.14 -2.37
CA ASP A 214 -18.47 14.82 -1.56
C ASP A 214 -18.91 13.35 -1.72
N GLN A 215 -18.72 12.76 -2.91
CA GLN A 215 -19.01 11.35 -3.14
C GLN A 215 -18.06 10.44 -2.37
N GLN A 216 -16.77 10.79 -2.32
CA GLN A 216 -15.77 10.05 -1.53
C GLN A 216 -16.04 10.16 -0.03
N LYS A 217 -16.52 11.31 0.46
CA LYS A 217 -16.93 11.49 1.85
C LYS A 217 -18.15 10.63 2.20
N ARG A 218 -19.15 10.57 1.32
CA ARG A 218 -20.30 9.64 1.47
C ARG A 218 -19.85 8.18 1.43
N GLY A 219 -18.93 7.83 0.53
CA GLY A 219 -18.30 6.52 0.47
C GLY A 219 -17.56 6.12 1.74
N MET A 220 -16.79 7.04 2.33
CA MET A 220 -16.12 6.85 3.63
C MET A 220 -17.14 6.57 4.74
N ALA A 221 -18.24 7.34 4.79
CA ALA A 221 -19.32 7.10 5.74
C ALA A 221 -19.98 5.73 5.52
N ALA A 222 -20.33 5.41 4.26
CA ALA A 222 -20.90 4.12 3.89
C ALA A 222 -19.97 2.96 4.25
N PHE A 223 -18.65 3.11 4.10
CA PHE A 223 -17.66 2.11 4.47
C PHE A 223 -17.68 1.78 5.96
N VAL A 224 -17.82 2.80 6.81
CA VAL A 224 -17.96 2.64 8.26
C VAL A 224 -19.31 2.04 8.62
N ASP A 225 -20.39 2.62 8.11
CA ASP A 225 -21.76 2.30 8.52
C ASP A 225 -22.24 0.94 8.00
N ASN A 226 -21.64 0.45 6.91
CA ASN A 226 -21.87 -0.91 6.42
C ASN A 226 -20.95 -1.95 7.07
N GLY A 227 -19.97 -1.55 7.88
CA GLY A 227 -19.14 -2.46 8.68
C GLY A 227 -17.88 -2.96 7.99
N CYS A 228 -17.48 -2.42 6.83
CA CYS A 228 -16.23 -2.79 6.15
C CYS A 228 -15.00 -2.56 7.05
N ILE A 229 -15.06 -1.51 7.88
CA ILE A 229 -14.03 -1.15 8.85
C ILE A 229 -13.86 -2.17 9.99
N ALA A 230 -14.72 -3.17 10.13
CA ALA A 230 -14.52 -4.22 11.13
C ALA A 230 -13.23 -5.02 10.85
N CYS A 231 -12.91 -5.25 9.58
CA CYS A 231 -11.72 -5.99 9.13
C CYS A 231 -10.72 -5.07 8.41
N HIS A 232 -11.19 -4.13 7.60
CA HIS A 232 -10.33 -3.22 6.85
C HIS A 232 -10.06 -1.93 7.64
N ARG A 233 -9.20 -2.03 8.66
CA ARG A 233 -8.94 -0.98 9.64
C ARG A 233 -7.46 -0.69 9.85
N GLY A 234 -7.21 0.28 10.72
CA GLY A 234 -5.86 0.75 11.03
C GLY A 234 -5.22 1.44 9.83
N PRO A 235 -3.94 1.82 9.96
CA PRO A 235 -3.32 2.65 8.95
C PRO A 235 -3.12 1.94 7.61
N ALA A 236 -3.04 0.61 7.56
CA ALA A 236 -2.93 -0.14 6.30
C ALA A 236 -4.29 -0.61 5.75
N LEU A 237 -5.42 -0.27 6.37
CA LEU A 237 -6.77 -0.76 6.00
C LEU A 237 -6.83 -2.29 5.86
N THR A 238 -6.20 -2.97 6.81
CA THR A 238 -6.24 -4.41 7.01
C THR A 238 -5.93 -4.69 8.48
N ASP A 239 -6.66 -5.61 9.09
CA ASP A 239 -6.36 -6.14 10.41
C ASP A 239 -5.41 -7.33 10.37
N SER A 240 -4.96 -7.75 9.18
CA SER A 240 -4.14 -8.95 8.94
C SER A 240 -4.71 -10.26 9.52
N ASN A 241 -6.00 -10.29 9.89
CA ASN A 241 -6.68 -11.49 10.38
C ASN A 241 -7.26 -12.31 9.23
N PHE A 242 -7.81 -13.47 9.58
CA PHE A 242 -8.30 -14.46 8.63
C PHE A 242 -9.80 -14.60 8.74
N HIS A 243 -10.48 -14.50 7.60
CA HIS A 243 -11.94 -14.58 7.54
C HIS A 243 -12.36 -15.50 6.41
N ARG A 244 -13.40 -16.28 6.66
CA ARG A 244 -13.95 -17.18 5.65
C ARG A 244 -14.76 -16.39 4.64
N ILE A 245 -14.49 -16.64 3.36
CA ILE A 245 -15.19 -16.02 2.26
C ILE A 245 -15.31 -17.03 1.12
N GLN A 246 -16.48 -17.12 0.49
CA GLN A 246 -16.64 -17.88 -0.74
C GLN A 246 -16.38 -16.95 -1.92
N VAL A 247 -15.13 -16.98 -2.41
CA VAL A 247 -14.75 -16.21 -3.60
C VAL A 247 -15.27 -16.94 -4.85
N PRO A 248 -16.00 -16.25 -5.75
CA PRO A 248 -16.47 -16.84 -7.00
C PRO A 248 -15.34 -17.51 -7.80
N GLY A 249 -15.56 -18.78 -8.17
CA GLY A 249 -14.59 -19.57 -8.95
C GLY A 249 -13.32 -19.98 -8.20
N SER A 250 -13.23 -19.77 -6.90
CA SER A 250 -12.09 -20.18 -6.07
C SER A 250 -12.30 -21.57 -5.49
N THR A 251 -11.32 -22.46 -5.67
CA THR A 251 -11.27 -23.79 -5.04
C THR A 251 -10.18 -23.89 -3.98
N ASP A 252 -9.47 -22.79 -3.75
CA ASP A 252 -8.37 -22.67 -2.80
C ASP A 252 -8.89 -22.79 -1.36
N GLU A 253 -8.36 -23.74 -0.60
CA GLU A 253 -8.81 -24.00 0.77
C GLU A 253 -8.26 -22.98 1.78
N GLY A 254 -7.43 -22.02 1.32
CA GLY A 254 -6.94 -20.90 2.08
C GLY A 254 -6.02 -21.32 3.20
N ARG A 255 -6.22 -20.75 4.39
CA ARG A 255 -5.40 -20.98 5.58
C ARG A 255 -5.44 -22.43 6.08
N TYR A 256 -6.47 -23.21 5.75
CA TYR A 256 -6.49 -24.65 6.04
C TYR A 256 -5.25 -25.39 5.51
N LEU A 257 -4.71 -24.99 4.36
CA LEU A 257 -3.50 -25.59 3.79
C LEU A 257 -2.25 -25.38 4.67
N VAL A 258 -2.30 -24.39 5.58
CA VAL A 258 -1.23 -24.06 6.52
C VAL A 258 -1.47 -24.72 7.88
N THR A 259 -2.71 -24.69 8.38
CA THR A 259 -3.02 -25.08 9.76
C THR A 259 -3.56 -26.51 9.89
N GLY A 260 -4.19 -27.05 8.85
CA GLY A 260 -4.91 -28.33 8.89
C GLY A 260 -6.22 -28.29 9.69
N GLU A 261 -6.61 -27.13 10.22
CA GLU A 261 -7.81 -26.96 11.04
C GLU A 261 -9.02 -26.66 10.18
N GLU A 262 -10.08 -27.47 10.26
CA GLU A 262 -11.34 -27.24 9.52
C GLU A 262 -11.94 -25.85 9.81
N ALA A 263 -11.60 -25.27 10.96
CA ALA A 263 -11.94 -23.91 11.35
C ALA A 263 -11.43 -22.85 10.34
N ASP A 264 -10.32 -23.13 9.66
CA ASP A 264 -9.63 -22.21 8.76
C ASP A 264 -9.89 -22.50 7.27
N ARG A 265 -10.75 -23.48 6.94
CA ARG A 265 -11.07 -23.78 5.55
C ARG A 265 -11.77 -22.59 4.89
N PHE A 266 -11.22 -22.17 3.74
CA PHE A 266 -11.60 -20.97 2.99
C PHE A 266 -11.38 -19.65 3.73
N ALA A 267 -10.59 -19.67 4.81
CA ALA A 267 -10.18 -18.45 5.49
C ALA A 267 -8.97 -17.82 4.78
N PHE A 268 -9.07 -16.53 4.49
CA PHE A 268 -8.01 -15.75 3.86
C PHE A 268 -7.69 -14.52 4.69
N LYS A 269 -6.44 -14.09 4.61
CA LYS A 269 -5.98 -12.84 5.21
C LYS A 269 -6.79 -11.68 4.62
N THR A 270 -7.28 -10.78 5.46
CA THR A 270 -7.88 -9.52 4.98
C THR A 270 -6.86 -8.74 4.15
N PRO A 271 -7.09 -8.52 2.84
CA PRO A 271 -6.16 -7.76 2.03
C PRO A 271 -6.20 -6.27 2.43
N THR A 272 -5.09 -5.56 2.23
CA THR A 272 -5.11 -4.10 2.31
C THR A 272 -6.00 -3.51 1.23
N LEU A 273 -6.73 -2.45 1.56
CA LEU A 273 -7.44 -1.64 0.56
C LEU A 273 -6.63 -0.43 0.07
N ARG A 274 -5.42 -0.20 0.59
CA ARG A 274 -4.56 0.85 0.06
C ARG A 274 -4.15 0.51 -1.36
N ASN A 275 -4.30 1.47 -2.26
CA ASN A 275 -4.05 1.31 -3.71
C ASN A 275 -4.93 0.24 -4.39
N VAL A 276 -6.05 -0.18 -3.80
CA VAL A 276 -6.88 -1.25 -4.38
C VAL A 276 -7.38 -0.93 -5.79
N ALA A 277 -7.65 0.35 -6.10
CA ALA A 277 -8.10 0.79 -7.42
C ALA A 277 -7.07 0.58 -8.55
N VAL A 278 -5.81 0.26 -8.21
CA VAL A 278 -4.72 0.09 -9.18
C VAL A 278 -4.06 -1.30 -9.09
N THR A 279 -4.73 -2.27 -8.47
CA THR A 279 -4.22 -3.64 -8.29
C THR A 279 -5.24 -4.71 -8.70
N TYR A 280 -6.15 -4.41 -9.64
CA TYR A 280 -7.04 -5.41 -10.24
C TYR A 280 -6.25 -6.52 -10.94
N PRO A 281 -6.81 -7.73 -11.12
CA PRO A 281 -8.12 -8.18 -10.63
C PRO A 281 -8.12 -8.54 -9.13
N TYR A 282 -9.30 -8.79 -8.57
CA TYR A 282 -9.52 -8.89 -7.12
C TYR A 282 -9.71 -10.32 -6.62
N PHE A 283 -9.57 -10.46 -5.30
CA PHE A 283 -9.62 -11.70 -4.51
C PHE A 283 -8.46 -12.66 -4.75
N ASN A 284 -8.41 -13.73 -3.95
CA ASN A 284 -7.29 -14.67 -3.90
C ASN A 284 -7.00 -15.33 -5.25
N ASN A 285 -7.99 -15.48 -6.14
CA ASN A 285 -7.85 -16.12 -7.45
C ASN A 285 -7.88 -15.12 -8.63
N GLY A 286 -8.04 -13.82 -8.36
CA GLY A 286 -8.14 -12.78 -9.39
C GLY A 286 -9.36 -12.95 -10.30
N GLY A 287 -10.44 -13.56 -9.80
CA GLY A 287 -11.63 -13.92 -10.57
C GLY A 287 -12.61 -12.77 -10.82
N VAL A 288 -12.39 -11.60 -10.21
CA VAL A 288 -13.28 -10.44 -10.30
C VAL A 288 -12.52 -9.24 -10.84
N GLU A 289 -13.02 -8.60 -11.90
CA GLU A 289 -12.28 -7.55 -12.62
C GLU A 289 -12.49 -6.14 -12.07
N THR A 290 -13.68 -5.83 -11.54
CA THR A 290 -14.08 -4.46 -11.17
C THR A 290 -14.28 -4.28 -9.67
N LEU A 291 -14.04 -3.06 -9.17
CA LEU A 291 -14.26 -2.76 -7.75
C LEU A 291 -15.74 -2.83 -7.40
N GLU A 292 -16.63 -2.50 -8.34
CA GLU A 292 -18.07 -2.58 -8.17
C GLU A 292 -18.50 -4.02 -7.88
N GLU A 293 -18.03 -4.98 -8.69
CA GLU A 293 -18.33 -6.40 -8.48
C GLU A 293 -17.67 -6.91 -7.20
N ALA A 294 -16.42 -6.52 -6.91
CA ALA A 294 -15.74 -6.92 -5.68
C ALA A 294 -16.47 -6.39 -4.44
N THR A 295 -16.97 -5.15 -4.49
CA THR A 295 -17.77 -4.54 -3.42
C THR A 295 -19.07 -5.31 -3.18
N GLN A 296 -19.75 -5.72 -4.26
CA GLN A 296 -20.97 -6.52 -4.16
C GLN A 296 -20.70 -7.92 -3.59
N VAL A 297 -19.61 -8.58 -4.01
CA VAL A 297 -19.21 -9.86 -3.44
C VAL A 297 -18.93 -9.72 -1.94
N MET A 298 -18.20 -8.69 -1.51
CA MET A 298 -17.96 -8.43 -0.08
C MET A 298 -19.24 -8.13 0.70
N GLY A 299 -20.16 -7.34 0.12
CA GLY A 299 -21.48 -7.07 0.71
C GLY A 299 -22.24 -8.36 0.99
N ARG A 300 -22.33 -9.26 0.01
CA ARG A 300 -23.03 -10.54 0.15
C ARG A 300 -22.34 -11.48 1.12
N GLU A 301 -21.05 -11.75 0.90
CA GLU A 301 -20.33 -12.82 1.60
C GLU A 301 -19.95 -12.44 3.03
N MET A 302 -19.58 -11.18 3.28
CA MET A 302 -19.07 -10.75 4.59
C MET A 302 -20.14 -10.07 5.43
N LEU A 303 -21.13 -9.44 4.81
CA LEU A 303 -22.10 -8.58 5.49
C LEU A 303 -23.56 -9.06 5.33
N ASN A 304 -23.81 -10.08 4.49
CA ASN A 304 -25.13 -10.56 4.13
C ASN A 304 -26.05 -9.41 3.65
N ARG A 305 -25.52 -8.57 2.76
CA ARG A 305 -26.17 -7.40 2.18
C ARG A 305 -26.01 -7.38 0.66
N GLU A 306 -27.04 -6.91 -0.04
CA GLU A 306 -26.91 -6.44 -1.42
C GLU A 306 -26.89 -4.92 -1.37
N PHE A 307 -25.88 -4.30 -1.95
CA PHE A 307 -25.80 -2.84 -2.03
C PHE A 307 -26.52 -2.36 -3.28
N ASP A 308 -27.18 -1.21 -3.20
CA ASP A 308 -27.68 -0.53 -4.39
C ASP A 308 -26.53 0.14 -5.17
N ASP A 309 -26.81 0.50 -6.43
CA ASP A 309 -25.79 1.06 -7.33
C ASP A 309 -25.17 2.36 -6.79
N GLU A 310 -25.94 3.16 -6.05
CA GLU A 310 -25.46 4.40 -5.43
C GLU A 310 -24.46 4.09 -4.31
N THR A 311 -24.79 3.18 -3.40
CA THR A 311 -23.89 2.75 -2.32
C THR A 311 -22.60 2.14 -2.88
N VAL A 312 -22.71 1.30 -3.93
CA VAL A 312 -21.53 0.73 -4.60
C VAL A 312 -20.67 1.84 -5.19
N ALA A 313 -21.25 2.78 -5.94
CA ALA A 313 -20.51 3.87 -6.55
C ALA A 313 -19.81 4.76 -5.51
N GLU A 314 -20.44 5.00 -4.36
CA GLU A 314 -19.84 5.75 -3.25
C GLU A 314 -18.66 5.00 -2.61
N LEU A 315 -18.84 3.71 -2.30
CA LEU A 315 -17.77 2.86 -1.75
C LEU A 315 -16.58 2.77 -2.71
N VAL A 316 -16.83 2.60 -4.01
CA VAL A 316 -15.77 2.59 -5.03
C VAL A 316 -15.05 3.92 -5.10
N ALA A 317 -15.78 5.05 -5.14
CA ALA A 317 -15.15 6.37 -5.12
C ALA A 317 -14.24 6.57 -3.90
N PHE A 318 -14.69 6.12 -2.71
CA PHE A 318 -13.86 6.12 -1.52
C PHE A 318 -12.61 5.26 -1.68
N MET A 319 -12.72 4.05 -2.22
CA MET A 319 -11.58 3.16 -2.45
C MET A 319 -10.56 3.74 -3.47
N GLU A 320 -11.02 4.49 -4.47
CA GLU A 320 -10.13 5.22 -5.39
C GLU A 320 -9.29 6.27 -4.66
N SER A 321 -9.85 6.92 -3.63
CA SER A 321 -9.16 7.89 -2.78
C SER A 321 -8.02 7.31 -1.93
N LEU A 322 -7.93 5.97 -1.86
CA LEU A 322 -6.91 5.23 -1.10
C LEU A 322 -5.61 5.03 -1.89
N THR A 323 -5.55 5.47 -3.14
CA THR A 323 -4.33 5.39 -3.97
C THR A 323 -3.37 6.49 -3.55
N GLY A 324 -2.23 6.10 -3.00
CA GLY A 324 -1.19 7.03 -2.56
C GLY A 324 -0.21 7.42 -3.66
N GLU A 325 0.76 8.26 -3.31
CA GLU A 325 1.90 8.57 -4.17
C GLU A 325 2.73 7.29 -4.36
N MET A 326 2.85 6.84 -5.62
CA MET A 326 3.63 5.65 -5.94
C MET A 326 5.12 5.89 -5.66
N PRO A 327 5.89 4.87 -5.23
CA PRO A 327 7.32 5.02 -5.00
C PRO A 327 8.03 5.46 -6.30
N ASP A 328 8.75 6.58 -6.25
CA ASP A 328 9.69 6.93 -7.30
C ASP A 328 10.88 5.97 -7.20
N PHE A 329 11.17 5.25 -8.28
CA PHE A 329 12.20 4.23 -8.27
C PHE A 329 12.95 4.20 -9.60
N GLN A 330 14.22 3.82 -9.51
CA GLN A 330 15.07 3.53 -10.65
C GLN A 330 15.35 2.03 -10.67
N VAL A 331 15.10 1.39 -11.81
CA VAL A 331 15.47 -0.01 -12.04
C VAL A 331 16.99 -0.14 -11.84
N PRO A 332 17.47 -1.05 -10.98
CA PRO A 332 18.90 -1.20 -10.74
C PRO A 332 19.61 -1.71 -12.00
N ALA A 333 20.84 -1.23 -12.22
CA ALA A 333 21.77 -1.93 -13.09
C ALA A 333 22.32 -3.13 -12.33
N LEU A 334 22.09 -4.33 -12.85
CA LEU A 334 22.59 -5.58 -12.28
C LEU A 334 23.98 -5.90 -12.87
N PRO A 335 24.87 -6.59 -12.12
CA PRO A 335 26.22 -6.92 -12.57
C PRO A 335 26.27 -7.97 -13.66
#